data_AF-A0A2D5P6Q9-F1
#
_entry.id   AF-A0A2D5P6Q9-F1
#
_cell.length_a   1.000
_cell.length_b   1.000
_cell.length_c   1.000
_cell.angle_alpha   90.00
_cell.angle_beta   90.00
_cell.angle_gamma   90.00
#
_symmetry.space_group_name_H-M   'P 1'
#
loop_
_entity.id
_entity.type
_entity.pdbx_description
1 polymer ?
#
loop_
_entity_poly.entity_id
_entity_poly.type
_entity_poly.pdbx_seq_one_letter_code
_entity_poly.pdbx_strand_id
1 'polypeptide(L)'
;MTSNLKSSIHTVLIYPLIFMFSYFLKGRKEKYKSFIQNSFKNSQNENILTLDIEKFDFKDKIKYFFDKEFLLYDKTKIDYTLDLDISPEIKEFRIYDFAKKIDMLYSVSMLSSRVSNDNLLFTFNIKKKKYNDENINNFLKYLLITYYSRKIDCVFISKDTLKDKNITKIFDTFNNYLEDSKLIKFSNSKDLYVITCEKNNKKFDIIWLSSSREIELTDFNKVYDKFGNLLEKDIKITKNPIYAFHE
;
A
#
# COMPACT_ATOMS: atom_id res chain seq x y z
N MET A 1 37.49 -15.05 -1.48
CA MET A 1 37.11 -14.19 -0.33
C MET A 1 36.93 -12.70 -0.68
N THR A 2 37.28 -12.24 -1.88
CA THR A 2 37.23 -10.82 -2.29
C THR A 2 35.91 -10.34 -2.90
N SER A 3 35.01 -11.23 -3.33
CA SER A 3 33.70 -10.88 -3.91
C SER A 3 32.69 -10.36 -2.87
N ASN A 4 32.61 -11.01 -1.71
CA ASN A 4 31.67 -10.63 -0.64
C ASN A 4 31.97 -9.27 0.01
N LEU A 5 33.24 -8.85 0.05
CA LEU A 5 33.62 -7.53 0.58
C LEU A 5 33.26 -6.40 -0.38
N LYS A 6 33.42 -6.59 -1.70
CA LYS A 6 33.02 -5.60 -2.71
C LYS A 6 31.50 -5.44 -2.78
N SER A 7 30.74 -6.54 -2.74
CA SER A 7 29.27 -6.45 -2.75
C SER A 7 28.72 -5.77 -1.49
N SER A 8 29.32 -6.03 -0.33
CA SER A 8 28.96 -5.39 0.95
C SER A 8 29.18 -3.86 0.92
N ILE A 9 30.35 -3.40 0.45
CA ILE A 9 30.67 -1.96 0.40
C ILE A 9 29.74 -1.21 -0.57
N HIS A 10 29.45 -1.78 -1.75
CA HIS A 10 28.49 -1.18 -2.68
C HIS A 10 27.07 -1.14 -2.11
N THR A 11 26.63 -2.18 -1.41
CA THR A 11 25.31 -2.23 -0.77
C THR A 11 25.19 -1.19 0.36
N VAL A 12 26.26 -0.96 1.13
CA VAL A 12 26.30 0.05 2.20
C VAL A 12 26.19 1.48 1.64
N LEU A 13 26.85 1.78 0.52
CA LEU A 13 26.79 3.11 -0.11
C LEU A 13 25.47 3.39 -0.83
N ILE A 14 24.78 2.34 -1.29
CA ILE A 14 23.49 2.46 -1.97
C ILE A 14 22.34 2.77 -0.99
N TYR A 15 22.44 2.34 0.27
CA TYR A 15 21.36 2.52 1.26
C TYR A 15 21.01 4.00 1.56
N PRO A 16 21.97 4.92 1.79
CA PRO A 16 21.68 6.34 1.92
C PRO A 16 21.02 6.93 0.66
N LEU A 17 21.43 6.47 -0.53
CA LEU A 17 20.84 6.91 -1.78
C LEU A 17 19.37 6.50 -1.86
N ILE A 18 19.07 5.22 -1.64
CA ILE A 18 17.69 4.71 -1.58
C ILE A 18 16.87 5.50 -0.58
N PHE A 19 17.42 5.73 0.61
CA PHE A 19 16.73 6.48 1.65
C PHE A 19 16.42 7.91 1.20
N MET A 20 17.37 8.63 0.60
CA MET A 20 17.12 9.96 0.03
C MET A 20 16.04 9.91 -1.05
N PHE A 21 16.18 9.03 -2.05
CA PHE A 21 15.22 8.91 -3.15
C PHE A 21 13.81 8.52 -2.67
N SER A 22 13.69 7.80 -1.55
CA SER A 22 12.39 7.45 -0.95
C SER A 22 11.57 8.67 -0.52
N TYR A 23 12.21 9.83 -0.28
CA TYR A 23 11.49 11.08 0.00
C TYR A 23 11.12 11.87 -1.26
N PHE A 24 11.88 11.72 -2.35
CA PHE A 24 11.71 12.52 -3.55
C PHE A 24 10.87 11.83 -4.64
N LEU A 25 10.99 10.51 -4.76
CA LEU A 25 10.31 9.75 -5.80
C LEU A 25 8.82 9.65 -5.51
N LYS A 26 8.04 10.25 -6.40
CA LYS A 26 6.58 10.18 -6.39
C LYS A 26 6.10 9.07 -7.32
N GLY A 27 5.07 8.37 -6.90
CA GLY A 27 4.28 7.53 -7.80
C GLY A 27 3.48 8.40 -8.76
N ARG A 28 3.26 7.92 -9.99
CA ARG A 28 2.59 8.71 -11.03
C ARG A 28 1.13 8.33 -11.25
N LYS A 29 0.67 7.19 -10.71
CA LYS A 29 -0.67 6.66 -10.99
C LYS A 29 -1.76 7.49 -10.34
N GLU A 30 -2.77 7.90 -11.10
CA GLU A 30 -3.92 8.70 -10.60
C GLU A 30 -5.23 7.97 -10.69
N LYS A 31 -5.34 7.05 -11.65
CA LYS A 31 -6.52 6.24 -11.89
C LYS A 31 -6.14 4.78 -11.82
N TYR A 32 -7.02 4.01 -11.23
CA TYR A 32 -6.86 2.60 -11.08
C TYR A 32 -8.02 1.88 -11.73
N LYS A 33 -7.68 0.89 -12.54
CA LYS A 33 -8.62 -0.09 -13.06
C LYS A 33 -8.16 -1.45 -12.56
N SER A 34 -9.02 -2.13 -11.83
CA SER A 34 -8.80 -3.42 -11.20
C SER A 34 -7.58 -3.36 -10.28
N PHE A 35 -7.59 -2.38 -9.35
CA PHE A 35 -6.48 -2.21 -8.40
C PHE A 35 -6.25 -3.47 -7.57
N ILE A 36 -7.33 -4.09 -7.09
CA ILE A 36 -7.24 -5.34 -6.35
C ILE A 36 -7.63 -6.50 -7.29
N GLN A 37 -6.77 -7.50 -7.36
CA GLN A 37 -6.92 -8.65 -8.25
C GLN A 37 -6.81 -9.96 -7.45
N ASN A 38 -7.47 -11.00 -7.93
CA ASN A 38 -7.49 -12.30 -7.26
C ASN A 38 -6.55 -13.35 -7.88
N SER A 39 -5.88 -12.98 -8.96
CA SER A 39 -4.94 -13.84 -9.68
C SER A 39 -3.93 -12.98 -10.42
N PHE A 40 -2.70 -13.46 -10.48
CA PHE A 40 -1.67 -12.87 -11.31
C PHE A 40 -1.85 -13.34 -12.74
N LYS A 41 -2.21 -12.44 -13.67
CA LYS A 41 -2.21 -12.74 -15.10
C LYS A 41 -1.04 -12.03 -15.74
N ASN A 42 0.08 -12.74 -15.89
CA ASN A 42 1.20 -12.22 -16.65
C ASN A 42 0.90 -12.30 -18.15
N SER A 43 1.38 -11.33 -18.92
CA SER A 43 1.62 -11.62 -20.33
C SER A 43 2.71 -12.71 -20.40
N GLN A 44 2.60 -13.69 -21.31
CA GLN A 44 3.50 -14.85 -21.34
C GLN A 44 5.00 -14.49 -21.54
N ASN A 45 5.30 -13.22 -21.82
CA ASN A 45 6.62 -12.73 -22.19
C ASN A 45 7.27 -11.77 -21.17
N GLU A 46 6.60 -11.44 -20.06
CA GLU A 46 7.14 -10.51 -19.05
C GLU A 46 7.99 -11.23 -18.00
N ASN A 47 9.26 -10.83 -17.86
CA ASN A 47 10.17 -11.29 -16.81
C ASN A 47 9.96 -10.47 -15.53
N ILE A 48 9.57 -11.13 -14.43
CA ILE A 48 9.24 -10.44 -13.18
C ILE A 48 10.24 -10.78 -12.10
N LEU A 49 10.82 -9.73 -11.50
CA LEU A 49 11.59 -9.87 -10.28
C LEU A 49 10.62 -10.00 -9.11
N THR A 50 10.48 -11.21 -8.57
CA THR A 50 9.65 -11.46 -7.37
C THR A 50 10.50 -11.42 -6.11
N LEU A 51 10.03 -10.68 -5.10
CA LEU A 51 10.68 -10.57 -3.80
C LEU A 51 9.72 -10.90 -2.67
N ASP A 52 10.04 -11.97 -1.94
CA ASP A 52 9.30 -12.32 -0.72
C ASP A 52 9.77 -11.48 0.47
N ILE A 53 8.83 -10.82 1.14
CA ILE A 53 9.05 -10.00 2.33
C ILE A 53 8.15 -10.52 3.45
N GLU A 54 8.73 -11.32 4.35
CA GLU A 54 8.07 -11.79 5.57
C GLU A 54 8.31 -10.89 6.78
N LYS A 55 9.55 -10.44 6.91
CA LYS A 55 10.00 -9.39 7.84
C LYS A 55 10.73 -8.37 6.99
N PHE A 56 10.64 -7.10 7.36
CA PHE A 56 11.32 -6.06 6.60
C PHE A 56 12.84 -6.12 6.86
N ASP A 57 13.52 -7.05 6.22
CA ASP A 57 14.98 -7.09 6.10
C ASP A 57 15.37 -6.64 4.69
N PHE A 58 15.51 -5.33 4.58
CA PHE A 58 15.76 -4.68 3.31
C PHE A 58 17.20 -4.89 2.82
N LYS A 59 18.14 -5.17 3.73
CA LYS A 59 19.57 -5.21 3.42
C LYS A 59 19.89 -6.35 2.46
N ASP A 60 19.37 -7.54 2.75
CA ASP A 60 19.67 -8.74 1.98
C ASP A 60 18.91 -8.82 0.64
N LYS A 61 17.89 -7.97 0.46
CA LYS A 61 17.08 -7.91 -0.76
C LYS A 61 17.59 -6.89 -1.77
N ILE A 62 18.35 -5.88 -1.36
CA ILE A 62 18.93 -4.87 -2.28
C ILE A 62 19.78 -5.51 -3.38
N LYS A 63 20.55 -6.56 -3.06
CA LYS A 63 21.45 -7.21 -4.02
C LYS A 63 20.75 -7.64 -5.31
N TYR A 64 19.49 -8.08 -5.24
CA TYR A 64 18.73 -8.54 -6.40
C TYR A 64 18.47 -7.44 -7.44
N PHE A 65 18.59 -6.16 -7.05
CA PHE A 65 18.38 -5.02 -7.93
C PHE A 65 19.65 -4.46 -8.56
N PHE A 66 20.84 -4.82 -8.06
CA PHE A 66 22.10 -4.20 -8.47
C PHE A 66 23.18 -5.19 -8.87
N ASP A 67 23.02 -6.46 -8.55
CA ASP A 67 23.97 -7.49 -8.93
C ASP A 67 23.85 -7.81 -10.43
N LYS A 68 25.00 -7.80 -11.11
CA LYS A 68 25.11 -7.92 -12.56
C LYS A 68 24.91 -9.36 -13.04
N GLU A 69 24.99 -10.35 -12.15
CA GLU A 69 24.83 -11.77 -12.50
C GLU A 69 23.37 -12.18 -12.80
N PHE A 70 22.39 -11.34 -12.46
CA PHE A 70 20.95 -11.65 -12.65
C PHE A 70 20.43 -11.25 -14.04
N LEU A 71 19.19 -11.61 -14.38
CA LEU A 71 18.52 -11.24 -15.66
C LEU A 71 17.91 -9.84 -15.60
N LEU A 72 17.60 -9.24 -16.76
CA LEU A 72 16.81 -8.01 -16.82
C LEU A 72 15.34 -8.37 -16.63
N TYR A 73 14.62 -7.54 -15.89
CA TYR A 73 13.23 -7.74 -15.52
C TYR A 73 12.38 -6.57 -16.02
N ASP A 74 11.17 -6.89 -16.44
CA ASP A 74 10.19 -5.91 -16.90
C ASP A 74 9.49 -5.25 -15.72
N LYS A 75 9.20 -6.00 -14.65
CA LYS A 75 8.53 -5.48 -13.45
C LYS A 75 9.08 -6.06 -12.16
N THR A 76 8.85 -5.34 -11.07
CA THR A 76 9.09 -5.83 -9.70
C THR A 76 7.76 -6.22 -9.05
N LYS A 77 7.69 -7.46 -8.55
CA LYS A 77 6.60 -7.97 -7.72
C LYS A 77 7.09 -8.19 -6.30
N ILE A 78 6.35 -7.67 -5.33
CA ILE A 78 6.62 -7.82 -3.90
C ILE A 78 5.56 -8.73 -3.30
N ASP A 79 5.99 -9.89 -2.82
CA ASP A 79 5.15 -10.82 -2.09
C ASP A 79 5.26 -10.50 -0.59
N TYR A 80 4.40 -9.58 -0.14
CA TYR A 80 4.44 -9.00 1.19
C TYR A 80 3.52 -9.77 2.14
N THR A 81 4.08 -10.25 3.24
CA THR A 81 3.31 -10.94 4.27
C THR A 81 2.73 -9.94 5.27
N LEU A 82 1.41 -9.90 5.36
CA LEU A 82 0.70 -9.04 6.30
C LEU A 82 0.45 -9.75 7.63
N ASP A 83 0.91 -9.09 8.70
CA ASP A 83 0.43 -9.32 10.05
C ASP A 83 -0.65 -8.28 10.36
N LEU A 84 -1.91 -8.72 10.42
CA LEU A 84 -3.05 -7.84 10.63
C LEU A 84 -3.27 -7.46 12.10
N ASP A 85 -2.48 -8.02 13.02
CA ASP A 85 -2.45 -7.58 14.42
C ASP A 85 -1.64 -6.29 14.62
N ILE A 86 -0.88 -5.87 13.60
CA ILE A 86 -0.06 -4.67 13.62
C ILE A 86 -0.67 -3.63 12.67
N SER A 87 -1.04 -2.47 13.22
CA SER A 87 -1.51 -1.32 12.42
C SER A 87 -0.39 -0.87 11.46
N PRO A 88 -0.69 -0.59 10.18
CA PRO A 88 0.34 -0.24 9.19
C PRO A 88 1.09 1.07 9.51
N GLU A 89 0.54 1.93 10.36
CA GLU A 89 1.16 3.18 10.81
C GLU A 89 2.14 3.00 11.99
N ILE A 90 2.21 1.80 12.59
CA ILE A 90 3.19 1.50 13.63
C ILE A 90 4.59 1.47 13.00
N LYS A 91 5.51 2.25 13.58
CA LYS A 91 6.87 2.38 13.09
C LYS A 91 7.77 1.28 13.66
N GLU A 92 8.39 0.51 12.78
CA GLU A 92 9.56 -0.30 13.12
C GLU A 92 10.82 0.56 13.15
N PHE A 93 11.72 0.28 14.09
CA PHE A 93 12.95 1.06 14.32
C PHE A 93 12.71 2.58 14.44
N ARG A 94 11.51 2.98 14.89
CA ARG A 94 11.01 4.36 15.02
C ARG A 94 10.85 5.15 13.72
N ILE A 95 11.17 4.59 12.55
CA ILE A 95 11.18 5.33 11.27
C ILE A 95 10.42 4.63 10.14
N TYR A 96 10.24 3.31 10.19
CA TYR A 96 9.68 2.54 9.08
C TYR A 96 8.26 2.07 9.40
N ASP A 97 7.27 2.89 9.07
CA ASP A 97 5.89 2.41 8.90
C ASP A 97 5.71 1.75 7.52
N PHE A 98 4.53 1.20 7.26
CA PHE A 98 4.26 0.51 6.00
C PHE A 98 4.37 1.43 4.77
N ALA A 99 3.95 2.69 4.88
CA ALA A 99 4.08 3.66 3.78
C ALA A 99 5.56 3.88 3.44
N LYS A 100 6.42 4.03 4.46
CA LYS A 100 7.86 4.20 4.25
C LYS A 100 8.51 2.95 3.65
N LYS A 101 8.04 1.76 4.00
CA LYS A 101 8.51 0.50 3.39
C LYS A 101 8.19 0.48 1.89
N ILE A 102 7.00 0.91 1.47
CA ILE A 102 6.65 1.06 0.04
C ILE A 102 7.58 2.07 -0.63
N ASP A 103 7.82 3.23 0.01
CA ASP A 103 8.71 4.26 -0.54
C ASP A 103 10.11 3.72 -0.83
N MET A 104 10.66 2.93 0.09
CA MET A 104 11.97 2.32 -0.05
C MET A 104 12.01 1.27 -1.17
N LEU A 105 11.03 0.36 -1.19
CA LEU A 105 10.94 -0.68 -2.23
C LEU A 105 10.82 -0.07 -3.62
N TYR A 106 9.99 0.95 -3.75
CA TYR A 106 9.82 1.66 -5.02
C TYR A 106 11.09 2.38 -5.44
N SER A 107 11.79 3.01 -4.48
CA SER A 107 13.04 3.70 -4.76
C SER A 107 14.14 2.75 -5.21
N VAL A 108 14.22 1.57 -4.61
CA VAL A 108 15.17 0.54 -5.06
C VAL A 108 14.85 0.06 -6.46
N SER A 109 13.57 -0.21 -6.75
CA SER A 109 13.15 -0.60 -8.09
C SER A 109 13.51 0.46 -9.13
N MET A 110 13.24 1.74 -8.83
CA MET A 110 13.55 2.88 -9.71
C MET A 110 15.05 3.19 -9.88
N LEU A 111 15.87 2.85 -8.89
CA LEU A 111 17.33 3.00 -8.97
C LEU A 111 18.00 1.77 -9.58
N SER A 112 17.27 0.66 -9.72
CA SER A 112 17.79 -0.57 -10.27
C SER A 112 18.22 -0.37 -11.71
N SER A 113 19.36 -0.96 -12.06
CA SER A 113 19.76 -1.11 -13.47
C SER A 113 19.13 -2.34 -14.13
N ARG A 114 18.36 -3.12 -13.37
CA ARG A 114 17.88 -4.46 -13.75
C ARG A 114 16.38 -4.53 -13.98
N VAL A 115 15.63 -3.56 -13.49
CA VAL A 115 14.17 -3.52 -13.68
C VAL A 115 13.81 -2.28 -14.48
N SER A 116 12.79 -2.37 -15.33
CA SER A 116 12.20 -1.18 -15.89
C SER A 116 11.69 -0.25 -14.76
N ASN A 117 11.86 1.06 -14.96
CA ASN A 117 11.45 2.08 -14.00
C ASN A 117 9.92 2.25 -14.03
N ASP A 118 9.22 1.28 -13.46
CA ASP A 118 7.76 1.22 -13.40
C ASP A 118 7.26 1.05 -11.94
N ASN A 119 5.95 1.17 -11.77
CA ASN A 119 5.28 0.89 -10.51
C ASN A 119 5.42 -0.58 -10.09
N LEU A 120 5.36 -0.81 -8.79
CA LEU A 120 5.45 -2.14 -8.21
C LEU A 120 4.13 -2.92 -8.36
N LEU A 121 4.25 -4.23 -8.36
CA LEU A 121 3.15 -5.17 -8.20
C LEU A 121 3.21 -5.75 -6.78
N PHE A 122 2.10 -5.81 -6.07
CA PHE A 122 2.08 -6.31 -4.69
C PHE A 122 1.23 -7.57 -4.58
N THR A 123 1.67 -8.58 -3.85
CA THR A 123 0.82 -9.66 -3.33
C THR A 123 0.72 -9.53 -1.83
N PHE A 124 -0.49 -9.57 -1.29
CA PHE A 124 -0.72 -9.63 0.14
C PHE A 124 -0.95 -11.07 0.60
N ASN A 125 0.07 -11.61 1.27
CA ASN A 125 0.03 -12.92 1.91
C ASN A 125 -0.43 -12.73 3.36
N ILE A 126 -1.67 -13.07 3.67
CA ILE A 126 -2.24 -12.86 5.01
C ILE A 126 -2.10 -14.14 5.82
N LYS A 127 -1.32 -14.10 6.91
CA LYS A 127 -1.04 -15.26 7.77
C LYS A 127 -2.24 -15.73 8.60
N LYS A 128 -3.32 -14.94 8.68
CA LYS A 128 -4.38 -15.09 9.68
C LYS A 128 -5.57 -15.92 9.19
N LYS A 129 -6.11 -16.77 10.08
CA LYS A 129 -7.27 -17.65 9.81
C LYS A 129 -8.62 -17.10 10.24
N LYS A 130 -8.66 -16.11 11.15
CA LYS A 130 -9.88 -15.49 11.69
C LYS A 130 -9.69 -13.99 11.82
N TYR A 131 -10.71 -13.23 11.41
CA TYR A 131 -10.67 -11.78 11.39
C TYR A 131 -11.58 -11.19 12.47
N ASN A 132 -11.02 -10.33 13.32
CA ASN A 132 -11.81 -9.46 14.21
C ASN A 132 -11.92 -8.05 13.61
N ASP A 133 -12.67 -7.15 14.25
CA ASP A 133 -12.90 -5.79 13.73
C ASP A 133 -11.59 -4.99 13.54
N GLU A 134 -10.63 -5.15 14.45
CA GLU A 134 -9.32 -4.49 14.37
C GLU A 134 -8.48 -4.99 13.20
N ASN A 135 -8.47 -6.31 12.96
CA ASN A 135 -7.75 -6.90 11.83
C ASN A 135 -8.36 -6.49 10.49
N ILE A 136 -9.69 -6.45 10.43
CA ILE A 136 -10.48 -5.96 9.29
C ILE A 136 -10.12 -4.50 8.99
N ASN A 137 -10.03 -3.69 10.05
CA ASN A 137 -9.62 -2.30 9.96
C ASN A 137 -8.19 -2.14 9.43
N ASN A 138 -7.24 -2.89 10.01
CA ASN A 138 -5.84 -2.86 9.58
C ASN A 138 -5.69 -3.31 8.12
N PHE A 139 -6.42 -4.34 7.70
CA PHE A 139 -6.43 -4.79 6.31
C PHE A 139 -6.86 -3.67 5.34
N LEU A 140 -7.95 -2.95 5.64
CA LEU A 140 -8.37 -1.81 4.84
C LEU A 140 -7.29 -0.72 4.81
N LYS A 141 -6.66 -0.41 5.94
CA LYS A 141 -5.58 0.58 6.00
C LYS A 141 -4.37 0.18 5.15
N TYR A 142 -3.95 -1.08 5.16
CA TYR A 142 -2.89 -1.58 4.27
C TYR A 142 -3.26 -1.35 2.79
N LEU A 143 -4.51 -1.60 2.40
CA LEU A 143 -4.99 -1.33 1.04
C LEU A 143 -5.01 0.16 0.70
N LEU A 144 -5.54 0.99 1.60
CA LEU A 144 -5.61 2.44 1.40
C LEU A 144 -4.22 3.07 1.30
N ILE A 145 -3.26 2.63 2.12
CA ILE A 145 -1.86 3.08 2.06
C ILE A 145 -1.20 2.70 0.74
N THR A 146 -1.45 1.47 0.29
CA THR A 146 -0.97 1.00 -1.00
C THR A 146 -1.57 1.83 -2.14
N TYR A 147 -2.87 2.11 -2.08
CA TYR A 147 -3.60 2.89 -3.08
C TYR A 147 -3.10 4.34 -3.17
N TYR A 148 -3.03 5.06 -2.03
CA TYR A 148 -2.62 6.46 -2.06
C TYR A 148 -1.14 6.66 -2.40
N SER A 149 -0.30 5.61 -2.28
CA SER A 149 1.12 5.70 -2.57
C SER A 149 1.41 6.11 -4.02
N ARG A 150 0.50 5.80 -4.96
CA ARG A 150 0.67 5.96 -6.42
C ARG A 150 1.83 5.16 -7.03
N LYS A 151 2.54 4.38 -6.21
CA LYS A 151 3.78 3.63 -6.51
C LYS A 151 3.53 2.16 -6.83
N ILE A 152 2.30 1.72 -6.62
CA ILE A 152 1.86 0.34 -6.78
C ILE A 152 0.78 0.32 -7.84
N ASP A 153 0.89 -0.61 -8.79
CA ASP A 153 -0.02 -0.75 -9.91
C ASP A 153 -1.29 -1.50 -9.55
N CYS A 154 -1.13 -2.60 -8.81
CA CYS A 154 -2.20 -3.44 -8.32
C CYS A 154 -1.72 -4.29 -7.12
N VAL A 155 -2.70 -4.79 -6.36
CA VAL A 155 -2.53 -5.71 -5.25
C VAL A 155 -3.24 -7.03 -5.55
N PHE A 156 -2.50 -8.12 -5.45
CA PHE A 156 -3.01 -9.48 -5.54
C PHE A 156 -3.40 -9.98 -4.15
N ILE A 157 -4.62 -10.48 -4.01
CA ILE A 157 -5.15 -11.05 -2.78
C ILE A 157 -5.72 -12.42 -3.09
N SER A 158 -5.37 -13.42 -2.29
CA SER A 158 -5.85 -14.78 -2.51
C SER A 158 -7.38 -14.87 -2.43
N LYS A 159 -7.99 -15.73 -3.27
CA LYS A 159 -9.43 -16.00 -3.20
C LYS A 159 -9.85 -16.53 -1.83
N ASP A 160 -8.98 -17.27 -1.15
CA ASP A 160 -9.28 -17.83 0.17
C ASP A 160 -9.44 -16.74 1.23
N THR A 161 -8.61 -15.70 1.19
CA THR A 161 -8.78 -14.50 2.01
C THR A 161 -10.15 -13.84 1.76
N LEU A 162 -10.55 -13.76 0.50
CA LEU A 162 -11.81 -13.12 0.08
C LEU A 162 -13.08 -13.95 0.39
N LYS A 163 -12.95 -15.13 1.02
CA LYS A 163 -14.11 -15.93 1.48
C LYS A 163 -14.69 -15.41 2.81
N ASP A 164 -13.94 -14.63 3.59
CA ASP A 164 -14.45 -14.04 4.82
C ASP A 164 -15.46 -12.92 4.50
N LYS A 165 -16.69 -13.04 5.01
CA LYS A 165 -17.81 -12.14 4.69
C LYS A 165 -17.49 -10.66 4.96
N ASN A 166 -16.77 -10.34 6.02
CA ASN A 166 -16.49 -8.95 6.37
C ASN A 166 -15.35 -8.39 5.51
N ILE A 167 -14.34 -9.22 5.21
CA ILE A 167 -13.29 -8.86 4.24
C ILE A 167 -13.89 -8.64 2.85
N THR A 168 -14.81 -9.51 2.40
CA THR A 168 -15.51 -9.32 1.13
C THR A 168 -16.28 -8.01 1.10
N LYS A 169 -17.02 -7.66 2.16
CA LYS A 169 -17.73 -6.38 2.23
C LYS A 169 -16.81 -5.17 2.14
N ILE A 170 -15.66 -5.21 2.81
CA ILE A 170 -14.65 -4.14 2.70
C ILE A 170 -14.12 -4.06 1.27
N PHE A 171 -13.81 -5.19 0.66
CA PHE A 171 -13.34 -5.25 -0.72
C PHE A 171 -14.37 -4.68 -1.70
N ASP A 172 -15.65 -5.07 -1.54
CA ASP A 172 -16.75 -4.57 -2.37
C ASP A 172 -16.93 -3.06 -2.19
N THR A 173 -16.89 -2.58 -0.95
CA THR A 173 -16.97 -1.15 -0.63
C THR A 173 -15.80 -0.37 -1.23
N PHE A 174 -14.58 -0.88 -1.06
CA PHE A 174 -13.37 -0.31 -1.63
C PHE A 174 -13.52 -0.18 -3.15
N ASN A 175 -13.87 -1.25 -3.85
CA ASN A 175 -14.01 -1.22 -5.31
C ASN A 175 -15.17 -0.32 -5.75
N ASN A 176 -16.31 -0.36 -5.06
CA ASN A 176 -17.46 0.48 -5.38
C ASN A 176 -17.11 1.97 -5.40
N TYR A 177 -16.30 2.43 -4.45
CA TYR A 177 -15.91 3.84 -4.35
C TYR A 177 -14.62 4.18 -5.12
N LEU A 178 -13.62 3.31 -5.14
CA LEU A 178 -12.28 3.61 -5.64
C LEU A 178 -11.99 3.11 -7.06
N GLU A 179 -12.73 2.11 -7.57
CA GLU A 179 -12.58 1.68 -8.96
C GLU A 179 -12.99 2.81 -9.91
N ASP A 180 -12.17 3.06 -10.93
CA ASP A 180 -12.31 4.17 -11.89
C ASP A 180 -12.36 5.58 -11.26
N SER A 181 -12.07 5.71 -9.96
CA SER A 181 -11.91 7.01 -9.32
C SER A 181 -10.53 7.59 -9.65
N LYS A 182 -10.45 8.92 -9.59
CA LYS A 182 -9.21 9.67 -9.66
C LYS A 182 -8.75 10.03 -8.25
N LEU A 183 -7.56 9.58 -7.85
CA LEU A 183 -6.90 10.07 -6.66
C LEU A 183 -6.42 11.50 -6.87
N ILE A 184 -6.97 12.45 -6.10
CA ILE A 184 -6.66 13.88 -6.22
C ILE A 184 -5.47 14.25 -5.33
N LYS A 185 -5.55 13.89 -4.05
CA LYS A 185 -4.50 14.18 -3.08
C LYS A 185 -4.54 13.19 -1.91
N PHE A 186 -3.38 13.06 -1.29
CA PHE A 186 -3.24 12.46 0.02
C PHE A 186 -2.64 13.50 0.96
N SER A 187 -3.15 13.56 2.19
CA SER A 187 -2.54 14.31 3.27
C SER A 187 -2.51 13.50 4.55
N ASN A 188 -1.37 13.58 5.24
CA ASN A 188 -1.23 13.15 6.61
C ASN A 188 -0.82 14.37 7.44
N SER A 189 -1.60 14.69 8.48
CA SER A 189 -1.26 15.72 9.44
C SER A 189 -1.36 15.15 10.85
N LYS A 190 -0.20 15.05 11.52
CA LYS A 190 -0.02 14.32 12.78
C LYS A 190 -0.45 12.86 12.64
N ASP A 191 -1.66 12.54 13.04
CA ASP A 191 -2.27 11.22 13.03
C ASP A 191 -3.55 11.15 12.19
N LEU A 192 -3.96 12.27 11.57
CA LEU A 192 -5.10 12.32 10.66
C LEU A 192 -4.66 12.02 9.23
N TYR A 193 -5.25 10.99 8.65
CA TYR A 193 -5.05 10.58 7.26
C TYR A 193 -6.29 10.95 6.45
N VAL A 194 -6.08 11.58 5.30
CA VAL A 194 -7.13 11.98 4.36
C VAL A 194 -6.69 11.63 2.94
N ILE A 195 -7.49 10.83 2.25
CA ILE A 195 -7.35 10.54 0.82
C ILE A 195 -8.53 11.18 0.10
N THR A 196 -8.27 12.20 -0.72
CA THR A 196 -9.32 12.82 -1.53
C THR A 196 -9.36 12.18 -2.91
N CYS A 197 -10.53 11.69 -3.28
CA CYS A 197 -10.80 11.08 -4.59
C CYS A 197 -11.92 11.82 -5.32
N GLU A 198 -12.00 11.59 -6.62
CA GLU A 198 -13.07 12.08 -7.48
C GLU A 198 -13.61 10.94 -8.34
N LYS A 199 -14.93 10.73 -8.34
CA LYS A 199 -15.61 9.74 -9.18
C LYS A 199 -16.91 10.35 -9.72
N ASN A 200 -17.13 10.28 -11.03
CA ASN A 200 -18.30 10.87 -11.69
C ASN A 200 -18.55 12.34 -11.31
N ASN A 201 -17.49 13.16 -11.33
CA ASN A 201 -17.48 14.57 -10.92
C ASN A 201 -17.91 14.85 -9.46
N LYS A 202 -17.98 13.81 -8.61
CA LYS A 202 -18.23 13.93 -7.18
C LYS A 202 -16.95 13.66 -6.41
N LYS A 203 -16.63 14.54 -5.46
CA LYS A 203 -15.48 14.39 -4.57
C LYS A 203 -15.89 13.70 -3.28
N PHE A 204 -14.98 12.92 -2.75
CA PHE A 204 -15.12 12.30 -1.44
C PHE A 204 -13.75 12.11 -0.81
N ASP A 205 -13.74 12.11 0.52
CA ASP A 205 -12.57 11.85 1.32
C ASP A 205 -12.68 10.49 2.01
N ILE A 206 -11.57 9.77 2.08
CA ILE A 206 -11.41 8.61 2.96
C ILE A 206 -10.57 9.06 4.14
N ILE A 207 -11.13 8.96 5.34
CA ILE A 207 -10.59 9.62 6.53
C ILE A 207 -10.44 8.63 7.67
N TRP A 208 -9.29 8.63 8.34
CA TRP A 208 -9.07 7.89 9.59
C TRP A 208 -7.97 8.50 10.45
N LEU A 209 -7.88 8.01 11.69
CA LEU A 209 -6.82 8.33 12.64
C LEU A 209 -5.89 7.14 12.86
N SER A 210 -4.61 7.40 13.07
CA SER A 210 -3.69 6.38 13.58
C SER A 210 -3.69 6.28 15.11
N SER A 211 -4.17 7.31 15.83
CA SER A 211 -4.32 7.30 17.29
C SER A 211 -5.74 6.95 17.74
N SER A 212 -5.94 6.78 19.05
CA SER A 212 -7.25 6.50 19.66
C SER A 212 -8.09 7.74 19.94
N ARG A 213 -7.66 8.93 19.51
CA ARG A 213 -8.49 10.13 19.64
C ARG A 213 -9.71 10.04 18.72
N GLU A 214 -10.67 10.91 18.99
CA GLU A 214 -11.85 11.08 18.15
C GLU A 214 -11.95 12.55 17.73
N ILE A 215 -12.41 12.79 16.50
CA ILE A 215 -12.73 14.14 16.03
C ILE A 215 -14.18 14.12 15.56
N GLU A 216 -14.98 15.06 16.04
CA GLU A 216 -16.31 15.28 15.50
C GLU A 216 -16.21 15.77 14.06
N LEU A 217 -16.97 15.14 13.17
CA LEU A 217 -17.06 15.55 11.78
C LEU A 217 -18.27 16.48 11.66
N THR A 218 -18.10 17.69 11.12
CA THR A 218 -19.16 18.72 11.08
C THR A 218 -19.61 19.13 9.68
N ASP A 219 -18.82 18.85 8.62
CA ASP A 219 -19.08 19.35 7.26
C ASP A 219 -19.02 18.23 6.19
N PHE A 220 -20.14 17.55 5.93
CA PHE A 220 -20.27 16.53 4.87
C PHE A 220 -21.73 16.26 4.53
N ASN A 221 -21.98 15.77 3.31
CA ASN A 221 -23.31 15.40 2.86
C ASN A 221 -23.70 13.99 3.33
N LYS A 222 -22.91 12.99 2.94
CA LYS A 222 -23.12 11.58 3.29
C LYS A 222 -21.83 10.94 3.73
N VAL A 223 -21.87 10.21 4.84
CA VAL A 223 -20.73 9.44 5.34
C VAL A 223 -21.10 7.97 5.41
N TYR A 224 -20.19 7.13 4.94
CA TYR A 224 -20.32 5.69 4.98
C TYR A 224 -19.19 5.07 5.81
N ASP A 225 -19.50 4.01 6.55
CA ASP A 225 -18.50 3.22 7.24
C ASP A 225 -17.63 2.38 6.27
N LYS A 226 -16.66 1.65 6.82
CA LYS A 226 -15.77 0.75 6.07
C LYS A 226 -16.50 -0.37 5.30
N PHE A 227 -17.75 -0.64 5.63
CA PHE A 227 -18.60 -1.67 5.00
C PHE A 227 -19.65 -1.07 4.05
N GLY A 228 -19.65 0.25 3.85
CA GLY A 228 -20.58 0.93 2.96
C GLY A 228 -21.95 1.24 3.57
N ASN A 229 -22.12 1.11 4.89
CA ASN A 229 -23.37 1.50 5.56
C ASN A 229 -23.39 3.00 5.82
N LEU A 230 -24.54 3.65 5.57
CA LEU A 230 -24.73 5.07 5.85
C LEU A 230 -24.69 5.33 7.36
N LEU A 231 -23.94 6.35 7.77
CA LEU A 231 -23.92 6.88 9.13
C LEU A 231 -24.81 8.13 9.18
N GLU A 232 -25.70 8.21 10.17
CA GLU A 232 -26.74 9.27 10.23
C GLU A 232 -26.58 10.26 11.38
N LYS A 233 -25.88 9.89 12.46
CA LYS A 233 -25.77 10.69 13.70
C LYS A 233 -24.41 10.52 14.37
N ASP A 234 -23.97 11.56 15.09
CA ASP A 234 -22.77 11.57 15.94
C ASP A 234 -21.51 11.02 15.25
N ILE A 235 -21.30 11.45 14.00
CA ILE A 235 -20.22 10.92 13.16
C ILE A 235 -18.89 11.46 13.66
N LYS A 236 -17.99 10.53 13.99
CA LYS A 236 -16.65 10.83 14.44
C LYS A 236 -15.62 10.18 13.54
N ILE A 237 -14.56 10.93 13.24
CA ILE A 237 -13.33 10.35 12.70
C ILE A 237 -12.65 9.60 13.85
N THR A 238 -12.38 8.32 13.63
CA THR A 238 -11.73 7.42 14.58
C THR A 238 -10.62 6.64 13.89
N LYS A 239 -10.11 5.58 14.52
CA LYS A 239 -9.20 4.62 13.87
C LYS A 239 -9.80 3.89 12.69
N ASN A 240 -11.12 3.87 12.56
CA ASN A 240 -11.82 3.19 11.47
C ASN A 240 -11.99 4.14 10.28
N PRO A 241 -11.50 3.78 9.08
CA PRO A 241 -11.75 4.53 7.87
C PRO A 241 -13.25 4.69 7.59
N ILE A 242 -13.61 5.92 7.23
CA ILE A 242 -14.93 6.31 6.75
C ILE A 242 -14.78 6.96 5.37
N TYR A 243 -15.83 6.89 4.57
CA TYR A 243 -15.95 7.55 3.26
C TYR A 243 -16.91 8.74 3.41
N ALA A 244 -16.40 9.96 3.32
CA ALA A 244 -17.17 11.20 3.47
C ALA A 244 -17.33 11.90 2.12
N PHE A 245 -18.55 11.98 1.60
CA PHE A 245 -18.86 12.63 0.33
C PHE A 245 -19.11 14.13 0.53
N HIS A 246 -18.50 14.93 -0.35
CA HIS A 246 -18.68 16.37 -0.39
C HIS A 246 -20.05 16.71 -1.00
N GLU A 247 -20.54 17.93 -0.74
CA GLU A 247 -21.75 18.46 -1.38
C GLU A 247 -21.60 18.62 -2.90
#